data_AF-X0B875-F1
#
_entry.id   AF-X0B875-F1
#
_cell.length_a   1.000
_cell.length_b   1.000
_cell.length_c   1.000
_cell.angle_alpha   90.00
_cell.angle_beta   90.00
_cell.angle_gamma   90.00
#
_symmetry.space_group_name_H-M   'P 1'
#
loop_
_entity.id
_entity.type
_entity.pdbx_description
1 polymer ?
#
loop_
_entity_poly.entity_id
_entity_poly.type
_entity_poly.pdbx_seq_one_letter_code
_entity_poly.pdbx_strand_id
1 'polypeptide(L)'
;MFNAIDRNRIELICKHRSQSIIRGKGSAPFGIASVAANLCCSVILDKHEVYPVSHFQEQYEYCLSMPAVIGRKGILSSVPLSLDAGEEVAVKASGKLVKESVESIQRDWW
;
A
#
# COMPACT_ATOMS: atom_id res chain seq x y z
N MET A 1 13.38 27.81 -14.02
CA MET A 1 14.02 27.31 -12.78
C MET A 1 12.96 26.49 -12.06
N PHE A 2 12.96 25.16 -12.21
CA PHE A 2 11.99 24.31 -11.51
C PHE A 2 12.27 24.43 -10.01
N ASN A 3 11.31 24.95 -9.23
CA ASN A 3 11.42 24.95 -7.77
C ASN A 3 11.73 23.52 -7.31
N ALA A 4 12.76 23.36 -6.49
CA ALA A 4 13.12 22.07 -5.91
C ALA A 4 11.89 21.49 -5.21
N ILE A 5 11.50 20.27 -5.60
CA ILE A 5 10.35 19.58 -5.02
C ILE A 5 10.67 19.31 -3.54
N ASP A 6 9.90 19.90 -2.64
CA ASP A 6 10.00 19.65 -1.20
C ASP A 6 9.42 18.27 -0.86
N ARG A 7 10.30 17.26 -0.82
CA ARG A 7 9.95 15.87 -0.56
C ARG A 7 9.33 15.68 0.82
N ASN A 8 9.84 16.38 1.84
CA ASN A 8 9.36 16.27 3.22
C ASN A 8 7.91 16.76 3.35
N ARG A 9 7.59 17.89 2.68
CA ARG A 9 6.22 18.38 2.64
C ARG A 9 5.28 17.40 1.94
N ILE A 10 5.69 16.83 0.80
CA ILE A 10 4.86 15.86 0.07
C ILE A 10 4.62 14.60 0.91
N GLU A 11 5.67 14.08 1.55
CA GLU A 11 5.59 12.93 2.45
C GLU A 11 4.57 13.17 3.58
N LEU A 12 4.67 14.30 4.27
CA LEU A 12 3.78 14.64 5.37
C LEU A 12 2.32 14.77 4.91
N ILE A 13 2.11 15.40 3.76
CA ILE A 13 0.78 15.50 3.15
C ILE A 13 0.23 14.10 2.84
N CYS A 14 1.02 13.23 2.22
CA CYS A 14 0.59 11.87 1.87
C CYS A 14 0.23 11.04 3.11
N LYS A 15 1.05 11.09 4.17
CA LYS A 15 0.82 10.34 5.41
C LYS A 15 -0.45 10.78 6.16
N HIS A 16 -0.75 12.08 6.19
CA HIS A 16 -1.80 12.62 7.06
C HIS A 16 -3.09 13.02 6.33
N ARG A 17 -3.15 12.97 4.99
CA ARG A 17 -4.32 13.41 4.21
C ARG A 17 -5.61 12.73 4.63
N SER A 18 -5.59 11.42 4.88
CA SER A 18 -6.78 10.68 5.33
C SER A 18 -7.31 11.21 6.66
N GLN A 19 -6.42 11.51 7.61
CA GLN A 19 -6.76 12.06 8.92
C GLN A 19 -7.41 13.44 8.79
N SER A 20 -6.88 14.31 7.93
CA SER A 20 -7.47 15.63 7.66
C SER A 20 -8.88 15.52 7.08
N ILE A 21 -9.10 14.60 6.15
CA ILE A 21 -10.43 14.33 5.57
C ILE A 21 -11.40 13.84 6.64
N ILE A 22 -10.97 12.88 7.47
CA ILE A 22 -11.79 12.32 8.55
C ILE A 22 -12.16 13.41 9.57
N ARG A 23 -11.22 14.29 9.95
CA ARG A 23 -11.52 15.43 10.84
C ARG A 23 -12.53 16.40 10.24
N GLY A 24 -12.48 16.63 8.93
CA GLY A 24 -13.37 17.57 8.26
C GLY A 24 -14.79 17.05 8.00
N LYS A 25 -14.95 15.75 7.69
CA LYS A 25 -16.24 15.19 7.28
C LYS A 25 -16.60 13.82 7.89
N GLY A 26 -15.86 13.37 8.91
CA GLY A 26 -16.10 12.13 9.65
C GLY A 26 -15.64 10.83 8.97
N SER A 27 -15.40 10.81 7.65
CA SER A 27 -15.02 9.61 6.91
C SER A 27 -14.33 9.89 5.57
N ALA A 28 -13.59 8.92 5.01
CA ALA A 28 -12.91 9.04 3.72
C ALA A 28 -13.34 8.00 2.63
N PRO A 29 -14.66 7.77 2.39
CA PRO A 29 -15.13 6.67 1.53
C PRO A 29 -14.82 6.82 0.03
N PHE A 30 -14.88 8.04 -0.51
CA PHE A 30 -14.83 8.23 -1.96
C PHE A 30 -13.49 7.82 -2.60
N GLY A 31 -12.36 8.09 -1.92
CA GLY A 31 -11.05 7.73 -2.42
C GLY A 31 -10.87 6.21 -2.51
N ILE A 32 -11.16 5.51 -1.41
CA ILE A 32 -11.05 4.05 -1.38
C ILE A 32 -12.05 3.37 -2.32
N ALA A 33 -13.28 3.90 -2.45
CA ALA A 33 -14.27 3.38 -3.38
C ALA A 33 -13.79 3.47 -4.84
N SER A 34 -13.17 4.59 -5.24
CA SER A 34 -12.61 4.74 -6.58
C SER A 34 -11.46 3.75 -6.85
N VAL A 35 -10.58 3.54 -5.87
CA VAL A 35 -9.47 2.58 -6.00
C VAL A 35 -10.00 1.15 -6.10
N ALA A 36 -10.96 0.78 -5.26
CA ALA A 36 -11.59 -0.53 -5.29
C ALA A 36 -12.30 -0.78 -6.63
N ALA A 37 -13.08 0.19 -7.13
CA ALA A 37 -13.75 0.08 -8.43
C ALA A 37 -12.74 -0.11 -9.58
N ASN A 38 -11.64 0.64 -9.58
CA ASN A 38 -10.60 0.49 -10.59
C ASN A 38 -9.92 -0.88 -10.53
N LEU A 39 -9.55 -1.37 -9.34
CA LEU A 39 -9.00 -2.71 -9.17
C LEU A 39 -9.95 -3.80 -9.66
N CYS A 40 -11.25 -3.69 -9.34
CA CYS A 40 -12.27 -4.60 -9.87
C CYS A 40 -12.31 -4.57 -11.40
N CYS A 41 -12.31 -3.38 -12.00
CA CYS A 41 -12.25 -3.22 -13.46
C CYS A 41 -10.98 -3.85 -14.05
N SER A 42 -9.82 -3.69 -13.43
CA SER A 42 -8.56 -4.28 -13.91
C SER A 42 -8.57 -5.81 -13.86
N VAL A 43 -9.21 -6.39 -12.85
CA VAL A 43 -9.42 -7.85 -12.77
C VAL A 43 -10.43 -8.32 -13.82
N ILE A 44 -11.62 -7.72 -13.88
CA ILE A 44 -12.71 -8.14 -14.78
C ILE A 44 -12.28 -8.04 -16.25
N LEU A 45 -11.62 -6.94 -16.62
CA LEU A 45 -11.19 -6.66 -17.99
C LEU A 45 -9.80 -7.21 -18.32
N ASP A 46 -9.16 -7.90 -17.37
CA ASP A 46 -7.82 -8.48 -17.52
C ASP A 46 -6.78 -7.46 -18.03
N LYS A 47 -6.72 -6.28 -17.42
CA LYS A 47 -5.96 -5.13 -17.97
C LYS A 47 -4.44 -5.24 -17.86
N HIS A 48 -3.93 -6.09 -16.96
CA HIS A 48 -2.50 -6.27 -16.67
C HIS A 48 -1.81 -4.95 -16.26
N GLU A 49 -2.52 -4.16 -15.47
CA GLU A 49 -2.05 -2.88 -14.93
C GLU A 49 -1.30 -3.07 -13.61
N VAL A 50 -0.33 -2.19 -13.33
CA VAL A 50 0.45 -2.22 -12.08
C VAL A 50 -0.24 -1.37 -11.02
N TYR A 51 -0.49 -1.95 -9.85
CA TYR A 51 -1.02 -1.25 -8.68
C TYR A 51 -0.18 -1.53 -7.43
N PRO A 52 0.03 -0.55 -6.54
CA PRO A 52 0.55 -0.81 -5.21
C PRO A 52 -0.57 -1.44 -4.36
N VAL A 53 -0.50 -2.76 -4.14
CA VAL A 53 -1.51 -3.52 -3.39
C VAL A 53 -0.86 -4.39 -2.33
N SER A 54 -1.59 -4.60 -1.22
CA SER A 54 -1.15 -5.50 -0.16
C SER A 54 -1.16 -6.95 -0.65
N HIS A 55 0.00 -7.58 -0.65
CA HIS A 55 0.16 -8.99 -0.99
C HIS A 55 1.38 -9.60 -0.31
N PHE A 56 1.39 -10.93 -0.20
CA PHE A 56 2.46 -11.66 0.47
C PHE A 56 3.80 -11.43 -0.23
N GLN A 57 4.77 -10.93 0.53
CA GLN A 57 6.14 -10.73 0.07
C GLN A 57 7.00 -11.86 0.62
N GLU A 58 7.48 -12.75 -0.26
CA GLU A 58 8.32 -13.88 0.16
C GLU A 58 9.58 -13.42 0.91
N GLN A 59 10.21 -12.33 0.46
CA GLN A 59 11.41 -11.77 1.09
C GLN A 59 11.19 -11.34 2.55
N TYR A 60 9.95 -11.00 2.91
CA TYR A 60 9.63 -10.49 4.22
C TYR A 60 8.75 -11.44 5.04
N GLU A 61 8.17 -12.48 4.45
CA GLU A 61 7.28 -13.48 5.08
C GLU A 61 5.95 -12.91 5.62
N TYR A 62 5.47 -11.79 5.07
CA TYR A 62 4.17 -11.21 5.42
C TYR A 62 3.62 -10.34 4.30
N CYS A 63 2.35 -9.94 4.41
CA CYS A 63 1.69 -9.08 3.43
C CYS A 63 2.12 -7.61 3.60
N LEU A 64 2.66 -7.02 2.53
CA LEU A 64 2.97 -5.61 2.43
C LEU A 64 2.44 -5.05 1.12
N SER A 65 2.16 -3.74 1.11
CA SER A 65 1.78 -3.05 -0.13
C SER A 65 3.01 -2.83 -0.99
N MET A 66 3.12 -3.62 -2.05
CA MET A 66 4.14 -3.50 -3.08
C MET A 66 3.49 -3.46 -4.47
N PRO A 67 4.18 -2.93 -5.49
CA PRO A 67 3.65 -2.91 -6.85
C PRO A 67 3.48 -4.33 -7.39
N ALA A 68 2.30 -4.63 -7.93
CA ALA A 68 1.99 -5.91 -8.56
C ALA A 68 1.19 -5.70 -9.83
N VAL A 69 1.37 -6.61 -10.79
CA VAL A 69 0.58 -6.68 -12.02
C VAL A 69 -0.75 -7.36 -11.69
N ILE A 70 -1.86 -6.68 -11.98
CA ILE A 70 -3.22 -7.16 -11.72
C ILE A 70 -3.90 -7.57 -13.01
N GLY A 71 -4.44 -8.79 -13.04
CA GLY A 71 -5.26 -9.31 -14.12
C GLY A 71 -6.39 -10.19 -13.61
N ARG A 72 -6.99 -10.99 -14.49
CA ARG A 72 -8.18 -11.81 -14.20
C ARG A 72 -7.98 -12.79 -13.05
N LYS A 73 -6.75 -13.27 -12.85
CA LYS A 73 -6.38 -14.18 -11.76
C LYS A 73 -5.99 -13.46 -10.47
N GLY A 74 -6.24 -12.16 -10.36
CA GLY A 74 -5.75 -11.32 -9.28
C GLY A 74 -4.31 -10.88 -9.56
N ILE A 75 -3.39 -11.19 -8.65
CA ILE A 75 -1.98 -10.84 -8.80
C ILE A 75 -1.32 -11.84 -9.77
N LEU A 76 -0.82 -11.32 -10.89
CA LEU A 76 -0.10 -12.11 -11.89
C LEU A 76 1.40 -12.20 -11.57
N SER A 77 1.98 -11.09 -11.08
CA SER A 77 3.37 -11.02 -10.66
C SER A 77 3.61 -9.80 -9.77
N SER A 78 4.62 -9.88 -8.91
CA SER A 78 5.16 -8.72 -8.18
C SER A 78 6.20 -8.01 -9.04
N VAL A 79 6.25 -6.67 -8.95
CA VAL A 79 7.23 -5.87 -9.67
C VAL A 79 8.36 -5.49 -8.70
N PRO A 80 9.62 -5.86 -8.99
CA PRO A 80 10.74 -5.55 -8.11
C PRO A 80 10.99 -4.04 -8.06
N LEU A 81 11.26 -3.53 -6.85
CA LEU A 81 11.64 -2.14 -6.61
C LEU A 81 13.10 -2.06 -6.20
N SER A 82 13.83 -1.09 -6.77
CA SER A 82 15.15 -0.70 -6.30
C SER A 82 14.96 0.31 -5.18
N LEU A 83 15.12 -0.14 -3.93
CA LEU A 83 15.03 0.68 -2.74
C LEU A 83 16.42 1.14 -2.31
N ASP A 84 16.51 2.35 -1.77
CA ASP A 84 17.72 2.76 -1.07
C ASP A 84 17.82 2.13 0.34
N ALA A 85 18.99 2.23 0.97
CA ALA A 85 19.22 1.62 2.27
C ALA A 85 18.27 2.13 3.37
N GLY A 86 17.83 3.39 3.31
CA GLY A 86 16.88 3.96 4.25
C GLY A 86 15.46 3.44 4.01
N GLU A 87 15.06 3.35 2.74
CA GLU A 87 13.78 2.78 2.33
C GLU A 87 13.67 1.29 2.69
N GLU A 88 14.73 0.50 2.47
CA GLU A 88 14.76 -0.92 2.87
C GLU A 88 14.54 -1.10 4.38
N VAL A 89 15.19 -0.27 5.20
CA VAL A 89 15.03 -0.29 6.65
C VAL A 89 13.60 0.09 7.03
N ALA A 90 13.03 1.12 6.41
CA ALA A 90 11.65 1.55 6.67
C ALA A 90 10.61 0.48 6.29
N VAL A 91 10.80 -0.19 5.14
CA VAL A 91 9.93 -1.30 4.69
C VAL A 91 9.99 -2.47 5.65
N LYS A 92 11.19 -2.90 6.04
CA LYS A 92 11.37 -3.98 7.03
C LYS A 92 10.72 -3.65 8.37
N ALA A 93 10.85 -2.40 8.82
CA ALA A 93 10.21 -1.95 10.06
C ALA A 93 8.67 -1.99 9.96
N SER A 94 8.08 -1.50 8.87
CA SER A 94 6.63 -1.58 8.64
C SER A 94 6.14 -3.02 8.60
N GLY A 95 6.91 -3.90 7.95
CA GLY A 95 6.61 -5.30 7.86
C GLY A 95 6.59 -6.02 9.20
N LYS A 96 7.59 -5.76 10.04
CA LYS A 96 7.67 -6.28 11.39
C LYS A 96 6.45 -5.88 12.23
N LEU A 97 6.01 -4.62 12.15
CA LEU A 97 4.82 -4.15 12.86
C LEU A 97 3.55 -4.88 12.43
N VAL A 98 3.38 -5.15 11.13
CA VAL A 98 2.24 -5.93 10.62
C VAL A 98 2.29 -7.35 11.15
N LYS A 99 3.46 -7.99 11.12
CA LYS A 99 3.66 -9.36 11.65
C LYS A 99 3.29 -9.44 13.13
N GLU A 100 3.83 -8.54 13.95
CA GLU A 100 3.54 -8.48 15.39
C GLU A 100 2.04 -8.26 15.68
N SER A 101 1.39 -7.40 14.88
CA SER A 101 -0.05 -7.14 15.01
C SER A 101 -0.87 -8.38 14.68
N VAL A 102 -0.54 -9.10 13.60
CA VAL A 102 -1.21 -10.34 13.21
C VAL A 102 -1.02 -11.42 14.26
N GLU A 103 0.21 -11.60 14.75
CA GLU A 103 0.51 -12.58 15.80
C GLU A 103 -0.22 -12.27 17.10
N SER A 104 -0.34 -10.99 17.49
CA SER A 104 -1.13 -10.60 18.66
C SER A 104 -2.59 -10.97 18.51
N ILE A 105 -3.21 -10.60 17.38
CA ILE A 105 -4.61 -10.92 17.12
C ILE A 105 -4.83 -12.43 17.13
N GLN A 106 -3.91 -13.22 16.55
CA GLN A 106 -4.02 -14.68 16.53
C GLN A 106 -3.88 -15.33 17.91
N ARG A 107 -3.09 -14.74 18.82
CA ARG A 107 -3.01 -15.20 20.23
C ARG A 107 -4.28 -14.90 21.00
N ASP A 108 -4.88 -13.75 20.76
CA ASP A 108 -6.04 -13.24 21.51
C ASP A 108 -7.39 -13.73 20.95
N TRP A 109 -7.38 -14.47 19.82
CA TRP A 109 -8.59 -14.96 19.15
C TRP A 109 -9.17 -16.26 19.77
N TRP A 110 -8.51 -16.81 20.79
CA TRP A 110 -8.92 -17.96 21.59
C TRP A 110 -8.63 -17.69 23.07
#